data_AF-A0A150R6K3-F1
#
_entry.id   AF-A0A150R6K3-F1
#
_cell.length_a   1.000
_cell.length_b   1.000
_cell.length_c   1.000
_cell.angle_alpha   90.00
_cell.angle_beta   90.00
_cell.angle_gamma   90.00
#
_symmetry.space_group_name_H-M   'P 1'
#
loop_
_entity.id
_entity.type
_entity.pdbx_description
1 polymer ?
#
loop_
_entity_poly.entity_id
_entity_poly.type
_entity_poly.pdbx_seq_one_letter_code
_entity_poly.pdbx_strand_id
1 'polypeptide(L)'
;MANVLPAEKRVRVLAALLDGNSIRATERMTEVNHRTITRLLLALGAGAVRLHDRLVRDVQCSLVQVDEIWSFVQKKQARVTEADPPDVGEAYTFVAIDATSRMVISWRVGKRDQATTDAFIADLRARMLVMPQLTSDGFAPYIPAVGASFGTSIDYMQTVKNYRSGSRGRRDDHRYEPPRDPFITKSVVYGAPDPAKASTSYVERQNGSTRHSNGRMRRLCYAFSKKGGHHAAAVALNYVAYNLTRVVRTLRVTPAMQAGITDHVWTLDELMDTLLAEEEHAAPEAKPLTHREPSAPARALPGGRGFLRLVTEPTPALKRPPRRSEPPPPAAPPVQAAPPPAPVSARGMVQLDLFGAPPEES
;
A
#
# COMPACT_ATOMS: atom_id res chain seq x y z
N MET A 1 9.47 16.37 39.33
CA MET A 1 8.94 15.12 38.74
C MET A 1 8.54 15.39 37.30
N ALA A 2 8.99 14.58 36.34
CA ALA A 2 8.53 14.72 34.96
C ALA A 2 7.03 14.40 34.90
N ASN A 3 6.22 15.33 34.38
CA ASN A 3 4.79 15.11 34.18
C ASN A 3 4.58 14.19 32.95
N VAL A 4 4.75 12.88 33.14
CA VAL A 4 4.65 11.86 32.10
C VAL A 4 3.17 11.50 31.88
N LEU A 5 2.75 11.50 30.62
CA LEU A 5 1.38 11.13 30.25
C LEU A 5 1.12 9.65 30.60
N PRO A 6 0.05 9.32 31.36
CA PRO A 6 -0.27 7.94 31.72
C PRO A 6 -0.38 7.02 30.50
N ALA A 7 0.01 5.75 30.65
CA ALA A 7 0.01 4.76 29.56
C ALA A 7 -1.35 4.67 28.85
N GLU A 8 -2.43 4.54 29.62
CA GLU A 8 -3.79 4.48 29.08
C GLU A 8 -4.15 5.71 28.22
N LYS A 9 -3.79 6.92 28.66
CA LYS A 9 -4.01 8.14 27.86
C LYS A 9 -3.18 8.14 26.58
N ARG A 10 -1.94 7.64 26.61
CA ARG A 10 -1.11 7.51 25.39
C ARG A 10 -1.75 6.56 24.39
N VAL A 11 -2.29 5.42 24.84
CA VAL A 11 -2.99 4.45 23.98
C VAL A 11 -4.27 5.05 23.38
N ARG A 12 -5.07 5.78 24.17
CA ARG A 12 -6.25 6.50 23.64
C ARG A 12 -5.87 7.54 22.58
N VAL A 13 -4.76 8.26 22.77
CA VAL A 13 -4.22 9.18 21.76
C VAL A 13 -3.79 8.42 20.50
N LEU A 14 -3.07 7.31 20.64
CA LEU A 14 -2.67 6.46 19.51
C LEU A 14 -3.89 5.95 18.72
N ALA A 15 -4.88 5.39 19.40
CA ALA A 15 -6.12 4.91 18.79
C ALA A 15 -6.81 6.02 17.98
N ALA A 16 -6.99 7.20 18.59
CA ALA A 16 -7.60 8.34 17.91
C ALA A 16 -6.83 8.77 16.64
N LEU A 17 -5.49 8.76 16.68
CA LEU A 17 -4.65 9.08 15.52
C LEU A 17 -4.78 8.04 14.40
N LEU A 18 -4.87 6.75 14.75
CA LEU A 18 -5.02 5.63 13.81
C LEU A 18 -6.43 5.51 13.20
N ASP A 19 -7.44 6.10 13.84
CA ASP A 19 -8.81 6.24 13.30
C ASP A 19 -9.04 7.56 12.53
N GLY A 20 -7.94 8.26 12.23
CA GLY A 20 -7.94 9.41 11.34
C GLY A 20 -8.49 10.69 11.97
N ASN A 21 -8.50 10.79 13.30
CA ASN A 21 -8.86 12.03 13.97
C ASN A 21 -7.79 13.10 13.77
N SER A 22 -8.23 14.35 13.66
CA SER A 22 -7.31 15.50 13.66
C SER A 22 -6.67 15.68 15.04
N ILE A 23 -5.49 16.31 15.10
CA ILE A 23 -4.82 16.63 16.38
C ILE A 23 -5.75 17.37 17.35
N ARG A 24 -6.60 18.28 16.84
CA ARG A 24 -7.57 19.02 17.66
C ARG A 24 -8.74 18.17 18.14
N ALA A 25 -9.19 17.22 17.33
CA ALA A 25 -10.21 16.27 17.75
C ALA A 25 -9.64 15.34 18.84
N THR A 26 -8.43 14.81 18.63
CA THR A 26 -7.72 14.02 19.63
C THR A 26 -7.50 14.78 20.93
N GLU A 27 -7.12 16.07 20.88
CA GLU A 27 -6.97 16.93 22.06
C GLU A 27 -8.27 17.02 22.86
N ARG A 28 -9.42 17.25 22.20
CA ARG A 28 -10.72 17.31 22.88
C ARG A 28 -11.16 15.96 23.45
N MET A 29 -10.96 14.87 22.71
CA MET A 29 -11.42 13.53 23.12
C MET A 29 -10.59 12.94 24.26
N THR A 30 -9.30 13.29 24.35
CA THR A 30 -8.37 12.69 25.32
C THR A 30 -7.95 13.65 26.42
N GLU A 31 -8.32 14.93 26.30
CA GLU A 31 -7.90 16.03 27.18
C GLU A 31 -6.38 16.13 27.29
N VAL A 32 -5.67 15.80 26.20
CA VAL A 32 -4.22 15.90 26.10
C VAL A 32 -3.87 17.07 25.20
N ASN A 33 -2.97 17.94 25.67
CA ASN A 33 -2.52 19.09 24.90
C ASN A 33 -1.98 18.69 23.50
N HIS A 34 -2.40 19.41 22.46
CA HIS A 34 -1.99 19.16 21.08
C HIS A 34 -0.47 19.10 20.85
N ARG A 35 0.34 19.85 21.62
CA ARG A 35 1.81 19.78 21.51
C ARG A 35 2.32 18.42 21.99
N THR A 36 1.77 17.90 23.08
CA THR A 36 2.09 16.56 23.60
C THR A 36 1.68 15.48 22.60
N ILE A 37 0.49 15.58 22.01
CA ILE A 37 0.02 14.67 20.95
C ILE A 37 0.98 14.71 19.74
N THR A 38 1.38 15.90 19.31
CA THR A 38 2.29 16.06 18.16
C THR A 38 3.67 15.47 18.44
N ARG A 39 4.22 15.67 19.65
CA ARG A 39 5.49 15.06 20.08
C ARG A 39 5.39 13.54 20.13
N LEU A 40 4.29 13.00 20.66
CA LEU A 40 4.05 11.56 20.70
C LEU A 40 3.97 10.98 19.28
N LEU A 41 3.23 11.62 18.37
CA LEU A 41 3.15 11.19 16.97
C LEU A 41 4.52 11.13 16.29
N LEU A 42 5.37 12.15 16.53
CA LEU A 42 6.73 12.16 15.98
C LEU A 42 7.58 10.99 16.50
N ALA A 43 7.53 10.74 17.81
CA ALA A 43 8.25 9.62 18.42
C ALA A 43 7.76 8.26 17.88
N LEU A 44 6.44 8.07 17.82
CA LEU A 44 5.83 6.85 17.30
C LEU A 44 6.10 6.66 15.80
N GLY A 45 6.06 7.72 15.01
CA GLY A 45 6.37 7.66 13.58
C GLY A 45 7.83 7.32 13.31
N ALA A 46 8.76 7.85 14.11
CA ALA A 46 10.17 7.47 14.03
C ALA A 46 10.37 6.00 14.44
N GLY A 47 9.74 5.57 15.54
CA GLY A 47 9.72 4.16 15.94
C GLY A 47 9.14 3.25 14.87
N ALA A 48 8.12 3.71 14.14
CA ALA A 48 7.47 2.92 13.10
C ALA A 48 8.41 2.66 11.93
N VAL A 49 9.19 3.66 11.52
CA VAL A 49 10.23 3.48 10.49
C VAL A 49 11.27 2.44 10.96
N ARG A 50 11.79 2.58 12.19
CA ARG A 50 12.80 1.65 12.73
C ARG A 50 12.28 0.22 12.86
N LEU A 51 11.06 0.06 13.36
CA LEU A 51 10.41 -1.24 13.51
C LEU A 51 10.16 -1.89 12.15
N HIS A 52 9.69 -1.11 11.17
CA HIS A 52 9.50 -1.58 9.80
C HIS A 52 10.81 -1.99 9.16
N ASP A 53 11.88 -1.22 9.36
CA ASP A 53 13.21 -1.57 8.91
C ASP A 53 13.66 -2.88 9.55
N ARG A 54 13.47 -3.12 10.84
CA ARG A 54 13.84 -4.39 11.48
C ARG A 54 13.01 -5.57 10.99
N LEU A 55 11.68 -5.44 10.96
CA LEU A 55 10.76 -6.56 10.71
C LEU A 55 10.63 -6.90 9.23
N VAL A 56 10.49 -5.90 8.36
CA VAL A 56 10.17 -6.11 6.95
C VAL A 56 11.46 -6.15 6.15
N ARG A 57 12.16 -7.27 6.28
CA ARG A 57 13.32 -7.66 5.48
C ARG A 57 13.09 -9.05 4.93
N ASP A 58 13.85 -9.37 3.90
CA ASP A 58 13.95 -10.72 3.37
C ASP A 58 12.60 -11.35 2.98
N VAL A 59 11.65 -10.53 2.50
CA VAL A 59 10.29 -10.98 2.24
C VAL A 59 10.18 -11.76 0.93
N GLN A 60 9.31 -12.77 0.93
CA GLN A 60 9.06 -13.64 -0.22
C GLN A 60 7.80 -13.23 -1.04
N CYS A 61 7.40 -11.96 -0.93
CA CYS A 61 6.26 -11.40 -1.66
C CYS A 61 6.47 -11.52 -3.17
N SER A 62 5.55 -12.20 -3.87
CA SER A 62 5.76 -12.57 -5.28
C SER A 62 4.88 -11.78 -6.27
N LEU A 63 3.80 -11.14 -5.80
CA LEU A 63 2.89 -10.36 -6.63
C LEU A 63 2.76 -8.96 -6.03
N VAL A 64 3.54 -8.01 -6.51
CA VAL A 64 3.62 -6.66 -5.93
C VAL A 64 2.86 -5.66 -6.79
N GLN A 65 2.04 -4.83 -6.14
CA GLN A 65 1.39 -3.67 -6.75
C GLN A 65 1.98 -2.39 -6.17
N VAL A 66 2.23 -1.41 -7.02
CA VAL A 66 2.70 -0.08 -6.62
C VAL A 66 1.77 1.01 -7.16
N ASP A 67 1.50 2.03 -6.36
CA ASP A 67 0.66 3.19 -6.71
C ASP A 67 0.87 4.34 -5.73
N GLU A 68 0.46 5.54 -6.14
CA GLU A 68 0.78 6.81 -5.51
C GLU A 68 -0.49 7.45 -4.97
N ILE A 69 -0.48 7.77 -3.67
CA ILE A 69 -1.57 8.52 -3.07
C ILE A 69 -1.20 9.99 -2.87
N TRP A 70 -1.98 10.88 -3.50
CA TRP A 70 -1.83 12.33 -3.36
C TRP A 70 -2.30 12.84 -1.99
N SER A 71 -1.51 13.75 -1.42
CA SER A 71 -1.87 14.64 -0.33
C SER A 71 -1.14 15.99 -0.48
N PHE A 72 -1.24 16.86 0.53
CA PHE A 72 -0.47 18.11 0.57
C PHE A 72 -0.06 18.49 1.99
N VAL A 73 1.00 19.30 2.09
CA VAL A 73 1.51 19.89 3.33
C VAL A 73 1.29 21.41 3.28
N GLN A 74 0.65 21.93 4.32
CA GLN A 74 0.35 23.34 4.59
C GLN A 74 -0.61 24.00 3.58
N LYS A 75 -0.32 23.93 2.28
CA LYS A 75 -1.12 24.49 1.19
C LYS A 75 -0.97 23.64 -0.07
N LYS A 76 -1.93 23.77 -0.99
CA LYS A 76 -1.89 23.08 -2.29
C LYS A 76 -0.79 23.68 -3.18
N GLN A 77 -0.28 22.89 -4.12
CA GLN A 77 0.84 23.28 -5.00
C GLN A 77 0.66 24.61 -5.69
N ALA A 78 -0.55 24.89 -6.19
CA ALA A 78 -0.86 26.14 -6.89
C ALA A 78 -0.68 27.41 -6.05
N ARG A 79 -0.44 27.30 -4.73
CA ARG A 79 -0.21 28.41 -3.80
C ARG A 79 1.20 28.43 -3.22
N VAL A 80 2.06 27.52 -3.66
CA VAL A 80 3.46 27.46 -3.25
C VAL A 80 4.21 28.59 -3.95
N THR A 81 5.04 29.31 -3.22
CA THR A 81 5.92 30.36 -3.71
C THR A 81 7.37 29.93 -3.54
N GLU A 82 8.30 30.64 -4.20
CA GLU A 82 9.73 30.37 -4.09
C GLU A 82 10.29 30.54 -2.66
N ALA A 83 9.59 31.30 -1.81
CA ALA A 83 9.95 31.48 -0.41
C ALA A 83 9.53 30.32 0.50
N ASP A 84 8.70 29.40 0.01
CA ASP A 84 8.29 28.24 0.81
C ASP A 84 9.36 27.16 0.85
N PRO A 85 9.50 26.43 1.97
CA PRO A 85 10.35 25.25 2.04
C PRO A 85 9.96 24.16 1.00
N PRO A 86 10.92 23.34 0.54
CA PRO A 86 10.67 22.30 -0.47
C PRO A 86 9.60 21.26 -0.07
N ASP A 87 9.39 21.03 1.23
CA ASP A 87 8.41 20.07 1.75
C ASP A 87 6.97 20.61 1.79
N VAL A 88 6.75 21.89 1.46
CA VAL A 88 5.43 22.51 1.31
C VAL A 88 4.84 22.18 -0.07
N GLY A 89 3.51 22.12 -0.17
CA GLY A 89 2.83 21.82 -1.43
C GLY A 89 2.40 20.36 -1.52
N GLU A 90 2.49 19.76 -2.70
CA GLU A 90 2.13 18.35 -2.87
C GLU A 90 3.09 17.44 -2.09
N ALA A 91 2.51 16.40 -1.50
CA ALA A 91 3.22 15.31 -0.86
C ALA A 91 2.53 14.02 -1.28
N TYR A 92 3.17 13.27 -2.18
CA TYR A 92 2.72 11.96 -2.60
C TYR A 92 3.32 10.91 -1.69
N THR A 93 2.53 9.89 -1.39
CA THR A 93 3.03 8.68 -0.75
C THR A 93 2.99 7.55 -1.76
N PHE A 94 4.17 7.09 -2.16
CA PHE A 94 4.37 5.88 -2.94
C PHE A 94 4.22 4.69 -2.02
N VAL A 95 3.52 3.64 -2.45
CA VAL A 95 3.30 2.45 -1.61
C VAL A 95 3.40 1.18 -2.44
N ALA A 96 4.08 0.18 -1.89
CA ALA A 96 4.18 -1.17 -2.45
C ALA A 96 3.41 -2.13 -1.54
N ILE A 97 2.48 -2.89 -2.13
CA ILE A 97 1.69 -3.90 -1.42
C ILE A 97 1.84 -5.26 -2.10
N ASP A 98 1.97 -6.32 -1.29
CA ASP A 98 1.82 -7.69 -1.79
C ASP A 98 0.34 -8.04 -1.98
N ALA A 99 -0.02 -8.52 -3.15
CA ALA A 99 -1.38 -8.87 -3.51
C ALA A 99 -1.91 -10.05 -2.69
N THR A 100 -1.05 -10.98 -2.28
CA THR A 100 -1.43 -12.21 -1.57
C THR A 100 -1.64 -11.93 -0.09
N SER A 101 -0.63 -11.39 0.58
CA SER A 101 -0.64 -11.10 2.02
C SER A 101 -1.32 -9.79 2.39
N ARG A 102 -1.52 -8.89 1.42
CA ARG A 102 -2.01 -7.50 1.64
C ARG A 102 -1.04 -6.67 2.46
N MET A 103 0.19 -7.16 2.67
CA MET A 103 1.20 -6.46 3.46
C MET A 103 1.74 -5.29 2.67
N VAL A 104 1.81 -4.12 3.32
CA VAL A 104 2.57 -2.99 2.79
C VAL A 104 4.05 -3.27 3.02
N ILE A 105 4.79 -3.45 1.93
CA ILE A 105 6.21 -3.85 1.96
C ILE A 105 7.10 -2.62 2.13
N SER A 106 6.78 -1.55 1.40
CA SER A 106 7.57 -0.33 1.35
C SER A 106 6.64 0.87 1.12
N TRP A 107 7.03 2.03 1.62
CA TRP A 107 6.42 3.30 1.26
C TRP A 107 7.46 4.41 1.22
N ARG A 108 7.16 5.48 0.50
CA ARG A 108 7.96 6.70 0.54
C ARG A 108 7.10 7.93 0.38
N VAL A 109 7.30 8.90 1.27
CA VAL A 109 6.70 10.24 1.15
C VAL A 109 7.68 11.14 0.38
N GLY A 110 7.21 11.82 -0.65
CA GLY A 110 8.01 12.77 -1.41
C GLY A 110 7.21 13.52 -2.47
N LYS A 111 7.93 14.09 -3.43
CA LYS A 111 7.33 14.70 -4.62
C LYS A 111 7.04 13.60 -5.64
N ARG A 112 6.13 13.86 -6.58
CA ARG A 112 5.84 12.90 -7.67
C ARG A 112 6.84 13.08 -8.80
N ASP A 113 8.06 12.61 -8.56
CA ASP A 113 9.21 12.77 -9.45
C ASP A 113 10.06 11.50 -9.52
N GLN A 114 11.08 11.53 -10.39
CA GLN A 114 12.00 10.42 -10.60
C GLN A 114 12.79 10.09 -9.33
N ALA A 115 13.33 11.10 -8.64
CA ALA A 115 14.16 10.91 -7.45
C ALA A 115 13.41 10.19 -6.31
N THR A 116 12.14 10.54 -6.08
CA THR A 116 11.32 9.84 -5.08
C THR A 116 10.99 8.42 -5.54
N THR A 117 10.70 8.24 -6.84
CA THR A 117 10.38 6.92 -7.41
C THR A 117 11.57 5.96 -7.32
N ASP A 118 12.77 6.41 -7.67
CA ASP A 118 14.01 5.63 -7.61
C ASP A 118 14.27 5.15 -6.19
N ALA A 119 14.21 6.07 -5.22
CA ALA A 119 14.48 5.73 -3.84
C ALA A 119 13.38 4.85 -3.20
N PHE A 120 12.13 4.94 -3.67
CA PHE A 120 11.06 4.04 -3.27
C PHE A 120 11.26 2.62 -3.81
N ILE A 121 11.55 2.49 -5.12
CA ILE A 121 11.75 1.18 -5.74
C ILE A 121 13.05 0.51 -5.25
N ALA A 122 14.09 1.30 -4.93
CA ALA A 122 15.31 0.79 -4.31
C ALA A 122 15.05 0.23 -2.90
N ASP A 123 14.25 0.91 -2.07
CA ASP A 123 13.84 0.39 -0.75
C ASP A 123 13.00 -0.89 -0.88
N LEU A 124 12.04 -0.90 -1.81
CA LEU A 124 11.27 -2.11 -2.13
C LEU A 124 12.21 -3.26 -2.50
N ARG A 125 13.15 -3.03 -3.42
CA ARG A 125 14.13 -4.03 -3.86
C ARG A 125 14.98 -4.56 -2.70
N ALA A 126 15.39 -3.70 -1.78
CA ALA A 126 16.23 -4.05 -0.65
C ALA A 126 15.54 -5.01 0.33
N ARG A 127 14.20 -4.98 0.39
CA ARG A 127 13.42 -5.83 1.30
C ARG A 127 13.12 -7.22 0.77
N MET A 128 13.36 -7.50 -0.51
CA MET A 128 12.89 -8.72 -1.18
C MET A 128 13.97 -9.81 -1.29
N LEU A 129 13.56 -11.07 -1.12
CA LEU A 129 14.37 -12.25 -1.48
C LEU A 129 13.99 -12.89 -2.82
N VAL A 130 12.76 -12.66 -3.29
CA VAL A 130 12.23 -13.32 -4.48
C VAL A 130 11.96 -12.28 -5.56
N MET A 131 12.30 -12.59 -6.81
CA MET A 131 11.99 -11.75 -7.96
C MET A 131 10.47 -11.67 -8.15
N PRO A 132 9.83 -10.49 -7.94
CA PRO A 132 8.39 -10.39 -8.02
C PRO A 132 7.89 -10.28 -9.44
N GLN A 133 6.58 -10.39 -9.61
CA GLN A 133 5.88 -9.76 -10.70
C GLN A 133 5.34 -8.44 -10.16
N LEU A 134 5.70 -7.34 -10.80
CA LEU A 134 5.35 -5.99 -10.37
C LEU A 134 4.29 -5.40 -11.30
N THR A 135 3.30 -4.73 -10.72
CA THR A 135 2.27 -4.00 -11.48
C THR A 135 2.15 -2.58 -10.94
N SER A 136 2.20 -1.59 -11.83
CA SER A 136 1.99 -0.18 -11.50
C SER A 136 0.88 0.44 -12.36
N ASP A 137 0.54 1.70 -12.08
CA ASP A 137 -0.18 2.55 -13.03
C ASP A 137 0.74 2.99 -14.20
N GLY A 138 0.24 3.87 -15.05
CA GLY A 138 0.97 4.42 -16.20
C GLY A 138 1.96 5.55 -15.87
N PHE A 139 2.45 5.67 -14.62
CA PHE A 139 3.41 6.70 -14.26
C PHE A 139 4.81 6.39 -14.81
N ALA A 140 5.28 7.23 -15.74
CA ALA A 140 6.50 6.99 -16.50
C ALA A 140 7.77 6.73 -15.65
N PRO A 141 8.01 7.42 -14.52
CA PRO A 141 9.19 7.20 -13.68
C PRO A 141 9.38 5.79 -13.14
N TYR A 142 8.32 4.97 -13.07
CA TYR A 142 8.47 3.59 -12.65
C TYR A 142 9.33 2.75 -13.60
N ILE A 143 9.27 3.03 -14.90
CA ILE A 143 10.00 2.24 -15.91
C ILE A 143 11.51 2.25 -15.64
N PRO A 144 12.19 3.42 -15.60
CA PRO A 144 13.61 3.46 -15.29
C PRO A 144 13.93 3.00 -13.86
N ALA A 145 13.10 3.35 -12.86
CA ALA A 145 13.35 2.99 -11.45
C ALA A 145 13.35 1.46 -11.23
N VAL A 146 12.37 0.77 -11.82
CA VAL A 146 12.26 -0.70 -11.79
C VAL A 146 13.40 -1.34 -12.56
N GLY A 147 13.73 -0.82 -13.75
CA GLY A 147 14.84 -1.30 -14.55
C GLY A 147 16.19 -1.19 -13.82
N ALA A 148 16.43 -0.10 -13.10
CA ALA A 148 17.66 0.11 -12.33
C ALA A 148 17.76 -0.81 -11.11
N SER A 149 16.66 -1.05 -10.40
CA SER A 149 16.69 -1.79 -9.12
C SER A 149 16.56 -3.31 -9.28
N PHE A 150 15.76 -3.77 -10.25
CA PHE A 150 15.48 -5.20 -10.47
C PHE A 150 16.08 -5.76 -11.76
N GLY A 151 16.58 -4.89 -12.64
CA GLY A 151 17.00 -5.28 -13.99
C GLY A 151 15.81 -5.55 -14.92
N THR A 152 16.09 -5.79 -16.20
CA THR A 152 15.05 -6.03 -17.23
C THR A 152 14.48 -7.45 -17.23
N SER A 153 14.99 -8.31 -16.35
CA SER A 153 14.51 -9.68 -16.16
C SER A 153 13.28 -9.79 -15.26
N ILE A 154 12.90 -8.70 -14.59
CA ILE A 154 11.67 -8.65 -13.79
C ILE A 154 10.44 -8.73 -14.68
N ASP A 155 9.43 -9.47 -14.21
CA ASP A 155 8.10 -9.49 -14.80
C ASP A 155 7.36 -8.20 -14.41
N TYR A 156 7.41 -7.17 -15.25
CA TYR A 156 6.82 -5.86 -14.95
C TYR A 156 5.85 -5.39 -16.03
N MET A 157 4.69 -4.90 -15.60
CA MET A 157 3.68 -4.33 -16.47
C MET A 157 2.94 -3.15 -15.85
N GLN A 158 2.45 -2.27 -16.72
CA GLN A 158 1.60 -1.15 -16.34
C GLN A 158 0.14 -1.46 -16.65
N THR A 159 -0.75 -1.13 -15.71
CA THR A 159 -2.20 -1.23 -15.87
C THR A 159 -2.81 0.17 -15.86
N VAL A 160 -3.25 0.64 -17.03
CA VAL A 160 -3.80 1.98 -17.22
C VAL A 160 -5.31 1.91 -17.34
N LYS A 161 -6.02 2.64 -16.48
CA LYS A 161 -7.48 2.79 -16.57
C LYS A 161 -7.83 3.97 -17.47
N ASN A 162 -8.52 3.69 -18.57
CA ASN A 162 -8.93 4.65 -19.58
C ASN A 162 -10.25 5.32 -19.16
N TYR A 163 -10.18 6.28 -18.24
CA TYR A 163 -11.31 7.14 -17.93
C TYR A 163 -11.52 8.14 -19.07
N ARG A 164 -12.46 7.86 -19.99
CA ARG A 164 -12.96 8.91 -20.90
C ARG A 164 -13.72 9.92 -20.05
N SER A 165 -13.34 11.19 -20.10
CA SER A 165 -14.24 12.25 -19.63
C SER A 165 -15.54 12.12 -20.41
N GLY A 166 -16.67 12.04 -19.71
CA GLY A 166 -17.97 12.01 -20.35
C GLY A 166 -18.07 13.18 -21.32
N SER A 167 -18.41 12.87 -22.57
CA SER A 167 -18.65 13.87 -23.59
C SER A 167 -19.73 14.83 -23.11
N ARG A 168 -19.49 16.12 -23.29
CA ARG A 168 -20.58 17.03 -23.60
C ARG A 168 -21.28 16.47 -24.85
N GLY A 169 -22.51 16.01 -24.70
CA GLY A 169 -23.34 15.45 -25.77
C GLY A 169 -23.41 13.92 -25.75
N ARG A 170 -24.49 13.40 -25.17
CA ARG A 170 -25.03 12.08 -25.50
C ARG A 170 -26.04 12.26 -26.64
N ARG A 171 -26.00 11.42 -27.66
CA ARG A 171 -27.12 11.19 -28.59
C ARG A 171 -27.68 9.79 -28.32
N ASP A 172 -28.98 9.60 -28.48
CA ASP A 172 -29.74 8.42 -28.06
C ASP A 172 -29.45 7.09 -28.81
N ASP A 173 -28.47 7.04 -29.73
CA ASP A 173 -28.30 5.92 -30.67
C ASP A 173 -27.34 4.79 -30.17
N HIS A 174 -27.20 4.62 -28.87
CA HIS A 174 -26.18 3.73 -28.27
C HIS A 174 -26.56 2.23 -28.23
N ARG A 175 -27.68 1.82 -28.83
CA ARG A 175 -28.21 0.45 -28.65
C ARG A 175 -27.47 -0.61 -29.47
N TYR A 176 -26.72 -0.21 -30.50
CA TYR A 176 -26.08 -1.14 -31.44
C TYR A 176 -24.58 -0.90 -31.70
N GLU A 177 -23.90 -0.09 -30.89
CA GLU A 177 -22.45 0.14 -31.05
C GLU A 177 -21.61 -1.04 -30.50
N PRO A 178 -20.54 -1.47 -31.20
CA PRO A 178 -19.59 -2.45 -30.68
C PRO A 178 -18.93 -1.95 -29.38
N PRO A 179 -18.40 -2.87 -28.53
CA PRO A 179 -17.81 -2.50 -27.25
C PRO A 179 -16.73 -1.44 -27.44
N ARG A 180 -16.79 -0.37 -26.63
CA ARG A 180 -15.72 0.63 -26.54
C ARG A 180 -14.39 -0.05 -26.19
N ASP A 181 -13.29 0.59 -26.58
CA ASP A 181 -11.93 0.23 -26.17
C ASP A 181 -11.88 -0.23 -24.70
N PRO A 182 -11.09 -1.25 -24.37
CA PRO A 182 -11.10 -1.80 -23.03
C PRO A 182 -10.84 -0.71 -21.99
N PHE A 183 -11.67 -0.69 -20.94
CA PHE A 183 -11.55 0.27 -19.84
C PHE A 183 -10.18 0.19 -19.15
N ILE A 184 -9.53 -0.98 -19.21
CA ILE A 184 -8.19 -1.22 -18.68
C ILE A 184 -7.28 -1.66 -19.83
N THR A 185 -6.20 -0.92 -20.05
CA THR A 185 -5.09 -1.32 -20.92
C THR A 185 -3.95 -1.88 -20.07
N LYS A 186 -3.46 -3.07 -20.42
CA LYS A 186 -2.32 -3.72 -19.79
C LYS A 186 -1.15 -3.73 -20.77
N SER A 187 -0.02 -3.16 -20.37
CA SER A 187 1.17 -3.06 -21.21
C SER A 187 2.36 -3.70 -20.51
N VAL A 188 2.97 -4.71 -21.13
CA VAL A 188 4.21 -5.33 -20.65
C VAL A 188 5.36 -4.35 -20.87
N VAL A 189 6.19 -4.15 -19.84
CA VAL A 189 7.37 -3.28 -19.89
C VAL A 189 8.65 -4.11 -19.87
N TYR A 190 8.77 -5.05 -18.91
CA TYR A 190 9.91 -5.95 -18.78
C TYR A 190 9.43 -7.39 -18.56
N GLY A 191 10.30 -8.35 -18.90
CA GLY A 191 10.05 -9.77 -18.68
C GLY A 191 8.82 -10.31 -19.43
N ALA A 192 8.20 -11.33 -18.85
CA ALA A 192 7.00 -11.97 -19.35
C ALA A 192 6.00 -12.14 -18.20
N PRO A 193 5.39 -11.04 -17.71
CA PRO A 193 4.43 -11.07 -16.62
C PRO A 193 3.14 -11.77 -17.04
N ASP A 194 2.49 -12.43 -16.09
CA ASP A 194 1.19 -13.05 -16.27
C ASP A 194 0.09 -11.96 -16.24
N PRO A 195 -0.56 -11.65 -17.38
CA PRO A 195 -1.56 -10.58 -17.44
C PRO A 195 -2.80 -10.88 -16.61
N ALA A 196 -3.11 -12.14 -16.32
CA ALA A 196 -4.28 -12.51 -15.52
C ALA A 196 -4.09 -12.13 -14.05
N LYS A 197 -2.85 -12.18 -13.55
CA LYS A 197 -2.51 -11.81 -12.16
C LYS A 197 -2.26 -10.32 -11.96
N ALA A 198 -2.09 -9.57 -13.04
CA ALA A 198 -1.82 -8.15 -12.98
C ALA A 198 -3.07 -7.31 -12.72
N SER A 199 -3.02 -6.47 -11.69
CA SER A 199 -4.03 -5.49 -11.37
C SER A 199 -3.44 -4.42 -10.44
N THR A 200 -4.16 -3.31 -10.25
CA THR A 200 -3.87 -2.26 -9.25
C THR A 200 -4.93 -2.22 -8.14
N SER A 201 -5.92 -3.13 -8.17
CA SER A 201 -7.11 -3.04 -7.31
C SER A 201 -6.80 -3.14 -5.82
N TYR A 202 -5.71 -3.81 -5.44
CA TYR A 202 -5.37 -4.00 -4.04
C TYR A 202 -4.65 -2.80 -3.45
N VAL A 203 -3.73 -2.21 -4.21
CA VAL A 203 -3.12 -0.94 -3.80
C VAL A 203 -4.13 0.20 -3.81
N GLU A 204 -5.07 0.22 -4.75
CA GLU A 204 -6.17 1.19 -4.74
C GLU A 204 -7.09 1.04 -3.51
N ARG A 205 -7.44 -0.19 -3.13
CA ARG A 205 -8.21 -0.48 -1.91
C ARG A 205 -7.44 -0.10 -0.65
N GLN A 206 -6.13 -0.36 -0.64
CA GLN A 206 -5.22 0.06 0.42
C GLN A 206 -5.26 1.59 0.53
N ASN A 207 -5.07 2.31 -0.56
CA ASN A 207 -5.12 3.76 -0.63
C ASN A 207 -6.46 4.32 -0.12
N GLY A 208 -7.57 3.65 -0.44
CA GLY A 208 -8.88 3.94 0.16
C GLY A 208 -8.89 3.77 1.69
N SER A 209 -8.38 2.64 2.19
CA SER A 209 -8.26 2.38 3.64
C SER A 209 -7.40 3.42 4.34
N THR A 210 -6.24 3.75 3.79
CA THR A 210 -5.32 4.76 4.32
C THR A 210 -6.00 6.13 4.46
N ARG A 211 -6.89 6.51 3.54
CA ARG A 211 -7.68 7.76 3.70
C ARG A 211 -8.64 7.71 4.86
N HIS A 212 -9.18 6.55 5.21
CA HIS A 212 -10.05 6.42 6.38
C HIS A 212 -9.25 6.44 7.68
N SER A 213 -8.15 5.70 7.77
CA SER A 213 -7.35 5.58 9.00
C SER A 213 -6.37 6.74 9.22
N ASN A 214 -5.91 7.41 8.17
CA ASN A 214 -5.04 8.57 8.28
C ASN A 214 -5.76 9.84 7.82
N GLY A 215 -6.21 10.65 8.79
CA GLY A 215 -6.95 11.89 8.54
C GLY A 215 -6.21 12.88 7.64
N ARG A 216 -4.87 12.83 7.62
CA ARG A 216 -4.03 13.72 6.79
C ARG A 216 -4.10 13.39 5.30
N MET A 217 -4.59 12.21 4.95
CA MET A 217 -4.81 11.75 3.58
C MET A 217 -6.24 11.98 3.09
N ARG A 218 -7.16 12.39 3.98
CA ARG A 218 -8.55 12.68 3.60
C ARG A 218 -8.60 13.91 2.69
N ARG A 219 -9.35 13.78 1.59
CA ARG A 219 -9.65 14.92 0.72
C ARG A 219 -10.73 15.79 1.38
N LEU A 220 -10.61 17.10 1.18
CA LEU A 220 -11.60 18.10 1.66
C LEU A 220 -11.85 18.05 3.18
N CYS A 221 -10.78 17.86 3.97
CA CYS A 221 -10.85 17.81 5.43
C CYS A 221 -9.82 18.77 6.06
N TYR A 222 -10.09 19.25 7.28
CA TYR A 222 -9.19 20.13 8.04
C TYR A 222 -8.05 19.39 8.77
N ALA A 223 -7.95 18.06 8.64
CA ALA A 223 -6.92 17.24 9.28
C ALA A 223 -5.57 17.18 8.52
N PHE A 224 -5.29 18.14 7.62
CA PHE A 224 -4.09 18.14 6.79
C PHE A 224 -2.80 18.47 7.57
N SER A 225 -1.66 18.03 7.05
CA SER A 225 -0.35 18.26 7.66
C SER A 225 0.11 19.71 7.51
N LYS A 226 0.74 20.27 8.55
CA LYS A 226 1.37 21.61 8.51
C LYS A 226 2.88 21.57 8.26
N LYS A 227 3.52 20.42 8.47
CA LYS A 227 4.96 20.19 8.26
C LYS A 227 5.18 18.82 7.63
N GLY A 228 6.17 18.67 6.76
CA GLY A 228 6.47 17.42 6.07
C GLY A 228 6.82 16.29 7.04
N GLY A 229 7.68 16.55 8.02
CA GLY A 229 8.06 15.54 9.03
C GLY A 229 6.87 14.98 9.81
N HIS A 230 5.88 15.81 10.15
CA HIS A 230 4.65 15.31 10.79
C HIS A 230 3.81 14.46 9.84
N HIS A 231 3.81 14.78 8.54
CA HIS A 231 3.10 14.00 7.54
C HIS A 231 3.74 12.61 7.39
N ALA A 232 5.06 12.55 7.21
CA ALA A 232 5.81 11.31 7.12
C ALA A 232 5.63 10.42 8.36
N ALA A 233 5.70 11.01 9.57
CA ALA A 233 5.47 10.28 10.82
C ALA A 233 4.08 9.63 10.89
N ALA A 234 3.03 10.35 10.48
CA ALA A 234 1.68 9.81 10.45
C ALA A 234 1.48 8.70 9.40
N VAL A 235 2.15 8.82 8.25
CA VAL A 235 2.14 7.79 7.21
C VAL A 235 2.82 6.52 7.72
N ALA A 236 4.02 6.64 8.29
CA ALA A 236 4.76 5.51 8.83
C ALA A 236 3.97 4.78 9.92
N LEU A 237 3.46 5.55 10.89
CA LEU A 237 2.62 4.99 11.95
C LEU A 237 1.40 4.24 11.41
N ASN A 238 0.74 4.80 10.37
CA ASN A 238 -0.45 4.18 9.81
C ASN A 238 -0.17 2.86 9.09
N TYR A 239 0.89 2.79 8.28
CA TYR A 239 1.24 1.56 7.55
C TYR A 239 1.73 0.45 8.48
N VAL A 240 2.54 0.78 9.49
CA VAL A 240 3.00 -0.21 10.47
C VAL A 240 1.84 -0.74 11.30
N ALA A 241 0.97 0.14 11.81
CA ALA A 241 -0.24 -0.29 12.50
C ALA A 241 -1.14 -1.15 11.59
N TYR A 242 -1.32 -0.76 10.33
CA TYR A 242 -2.09 -1.55 9.37
C TYR A 242 -1.53 -2.98 9.21
N ASN A 243 -0.22 -3.13 9.09
CA ASN A 243 0.41 -4.44 8.92
C ASN A 243 0.28 -5.32 10.18
N LEU A 244 0.43 -4.75 11.38
CA LEU A 244 0.56 -5.50 12.63
C LEU A 244 -0.73 -5.68 13.43
N THR A 245 -1.66 -4.71 13.38
CA THR A 245 -2.85 -4.71 14.26
C THR A 245 -4.16 -4.95 13.52
N ARG A 246 -4.22 -4.65 12.21
CA ARG A 246 -5.48 -4.66 11.47
C ARG A 246 -5.76 -6.02 10.83
N VAL A 247 -6.78 -6.72 11.34
CA VAL A 247 -7.28 -7.94 10.71
C VAL A 247 -7.99 -7.60 9.39
N VAL A 248 -7.49 -8.16 8.28
CA VAL A 248 -8.13 -8.01 6.98
C VAL A 248 -9.27 -9.03 6.88
N ARG A 249 -10.52 -8.55 6.79
CA ARG A 249 -11.73 -9.39 6.78
C ARG A 249 -11.66 -10.61 5.84
N THR A 250 -11.09 -10.46 4.66
CA THR A 250 -10.98 -11.56 3.67
C THR A 250 -9.86 -12.55 3.99
N LEU A 251 -8.81 -12.12 4.71
CA LEU A 251 -7.70 -12.99 5.14
C LEU A 251 -7.96 -13.60 6.52
N ARG A 252 -8.80 -12.96 7.34
CA ARG A 252 -9.06 -13.29 8.76
C ARG A 252 -7.84 -13.20 9.68
N VAL A 253 -6.70 -12.75 9.17
CA VAL A 253 -5.46 -12.46 9.89
C VAL A 253 -4.95 -11.06 9.52
N THR A 254 -3.89 -10.59 10.18
CA THR A 254 -3.21 -9.35 9.80
C THR A 254 -2.32 -9.57 8.57
N PRO A 255 -1.99 -8.51 7.82
CA PRO A 255 -1.09 -8.63 6.68
C PRO A 255 0.30 -9.17 7.05
N ALA A 256 0.86 -8.74 8.20
CA ALA A 256 2.14 -9.24 8.68
C ALA A 256 2.09 -10.72 9.05
N MET A 257 0.98 -11.20 9.63
CA MET A 257 0.77 -12.63 9.89
C MET A 257 0.71 -13.42 8.58
N GLN A 258 -0.06 -12.95 7.60
CA GLN A 258 -0.17 -13.63 6.31
C GLN A 258 1.17 -13.68 5.55
N ALA A 259 2.07 -12.73 5.80
CA ALA A 259 3.42 -12.70 5.26
C ALA A 259 4.46 -13.45 6.11
N GLY A 260 4.07 -14.03 7.26
CA GLY A 260 4.97 -14.78 8.14
C GLY A 260 5.93 -13.91 8.97
N ILE A 261 5.65 -12.61 9.12
CA ILE A 261 6.48 -11.67 9.89
C ILE A 261 6.18 -11.73 11.40
N THR A 262 4.95 -12.08 11.75
CA THR A 262 4.50 -12.24 13.15
C THR A 262 3.45 -13.34 13.22
N ASP A 263 3.20 -13.89 14.39
CA ASP A 263 2.30 -15.00 14.64
C ASP A 263 1.00 -14.60 15.36
N HIS A 264 0.83 -13.33 15.70
CA HIS A 264 -0.34 -12.82 16.43
C HIS A 264 -0.78 -11.43 15.97
N VAL A 265 -1.98 -11.04 16.39
CA VAL A 265 -2.50 -9.68 16.21
C VAL A 265 -1.94 -8.80 17.31
N TRP A 266 -1.20 -7.75 16.94
CA TRP A 266 -0.61 -6.84 17.92
C TRP A 266 -1.68 -5.99 18.60
N THR A 267 -1.55 -5.82 19.91
CA THR A 267 -2.39 -4.86 20.66
C THR A 267 -1.88 -3.43 20.46
N LEU A 268 -2.72 -2.42 20.75
CA LEU A 268 -2.27 -1.03 20.67
C LEU A 268 -1.25 -0.68 21.76
N ASP A 269 -1.37 -1.28 22.94
CA ASP A 269 -0.40 -1.16 24.03
C ASP A 269 0.97 -1.69 23.60
N GLU A 270 1.01 -2.93 23.11
CA GLU A 270 2.23 -3.58 22.61
C GLU A 270 2.86 -2.80 21.45
N LEU A 271 2.06 -2.37 20.48
CA LEU A 271 2.53 -1.53 19.38
C LEU A 271 3.16 -0.25 19.94
N MET A 272 2.47 0.46 20.84
CA MET A 272 2.96 1.72 21.37
C MET A 272 4.29 1.55 22.13
N ASP A 273 4.37 0.57 23.03
CA ASP A 273 5.55 0.33 23.84
C ASP A 273 6.74 -0.10 22.95
N THR A 274 6.51 -0.98 21.98
CA THR A 274 7.54 -1.37 21.01
C THR A 274 8.02 -0.16 20.22
N LEU A 275 7.13 0.64 19.65
CA LEU A 275 7.52 1.81 18.84
C LEU A 275 8.32 2.85 19.64
N LEU A 276 8.01 3.03 20.92
CA LEU A 276 8.73 3.98 21.78
C LEU A 276 10.08 3.45 22.25
N ALA A 277 10.24 2.14 22.37
CA ALA A 277 11.48 1.48 22.79
C ALA A 277 12.39 1.09 21.61
N GLU A 278 11.86 1.04 20.39
CA GLU A 278 12.58 0.56 19.21
C GLU A 278 13.88 1.35 18.98
N GLU A 279 15.00 0.66 18.86
CA GLU A 279 16.31 1.27 18.62
C GLU A 279 16.57 1.50 17.12
N GLU A 280 17.64 2.22 16.80
CA GLU A 280 18.05 2.43 15.41
C GLU A 280 18.62 1.15 14.81
N HIS A 281 18.10 0.78 13.64
CA HIS A 281 18.51 -0.39 12.89
C HIS A 281 19.03 0.03 11.53
N ALA A 282 20.07 -0.65 11.04
CA ALA A 282 20.57 -0.41 9.70
C ALA A 282 19.45 -0.61 8.67
N ALA A 283 19.37 0.24 7.66
CA ALA A 283 18.40 0.09 6.57
C ALA A 283 18.52 -1.31 5.92
N PRO A 284 17.43 -1.87 5.38
CA PRO A 284 17.49 -3.12 4.62
C PRO A 284 18.48 -3.01 3.46
N GLU A 285 19.23 -4.08 3.21
CA GLU A 285 20.21 -4.16 2.12
C GLU A 285 19.76 -5.16 1.07
N ALA A 286 19.98 -4.84 -0.21
CA ALA A 286 19.57 -5.68 -1.32
C ALA A 286 20.40 -6.98 -1.37
N LYS A 287 19.72 -8.10 -1.10
CA LYS A 287 20.28 -9.45 -1.29
C LYS A 287 20.02 -9.97 -2.71
N PRO A 288 20.78 -10.98 -3.18
CA PRO A 288 20.49 -11.64 -4.44
C PRO A 288 19.05 -12.18 -4.49
N LEU A 289 18.33 -11.91 -5.58
CA LEU A 289 16.95 -12.37 -5.74
C LEU A 289 16.92 -13.79 -6.28
N THR A 290 16.09 -14.63 -5.70
CA THR A 290 15.71 -15.92 -6.27
C THR A 290 14.67 -15.70 -7.37
N HIS A 291 14.97 -16.19 -8.57
CA HIS A 291 14.00 -16.16 -9.68
C HIS A 291 12.94 -17.24 -9.50
N ARG A 292 11.67 -16.89 -9.70
CA ARG A 292 10.56 -17.84 -9.67
C ARG A 292 10.59 -18.73 -10.89
N GLU A 293 10.33 -20.02 -10.68
CA GLU A 293 10.13 -20.96 -11.77
C GLU A 293 8.91 -20.53 -12.60
N PRO A 294 9.05 -20.42 -13.93
CA PRO A 294 7.95 -20.04 -14.79
C PRO A 294 6.89 -21.15 -14.81
N SER A 295 5.61 -20.77 -14.79
CA SER A 295 4.52 -21.73 -15.01
C SER A 295 4.39 -22.20 -16.45
N ALA A 296 5.03 -21.49 -17.39
CA ALA A 296 5.06 -21.80 -18.82
C ALA A 296 6.37 -22.51 -19.20
N PRO A 297 6.43 -23.22 -20.35
CA PRO A 297 7.65 -23.86 -20.82
C PRO A 297 8.82 -22.88 -20.86
N ALA A 298 9.90 -23.24 -20.16
CA ALA A 298 11.05 -22.38 -20.00
C ALA A 298 12.36 -23.16 -19.87
N ARG A 299 13.47 -22.50 -20.23
CA ARG A 299 14.83 -23.01 -20.08
C ARG A 299 15.58 -22.13 -19.07
N ALA A 300 16.20 -22.73 -18.07
CA ALA A 300 17.03 -22.01 -17.12
C ALA A 300 18.24 -21.35 -17.81
N LEU A 301 18.54 -20.10 -17.43
CA LEU A 301 19.73 -19.38 -17.89
C LEU A 301 20.95 -19.79 -17.04
N PRO A 302 22.16 -19.81 -17.62
CA PRO A 302 23.39 -20.06 -16.88
C PRO A 302 23.58 -19.09 -15.70
N GLY A 303 24.17 -19.60 -14.62
CA GLY A 303 24.51 -18.79 -13.44
C GLY A 303 23.30 -18.33 -12.62
N GLY A 304 22.15 -19.01 -12.71
CA GLY A 304 20.96 -18.69 -11.90
C GLY A 304 20.29 -17.37 -12.26
N ARG A 305 20.56 -16.82 -13.45
CA ARG A 305 20.09 -15.49 -13.90
C ARG A 305 18.62 -15.47 -14.38
N GLY A 306 17.82 -16.44 -13.95
CA GLY A 306 16.43 -16.60 -14.34
C GLY A 306 16.21 -17.57 -15.49
N PHE A 307 15.16 -17.32 -16.28
CA PHE A 307 14.64 -18.29 -17.25
C PHE A 307 14.33 -17.64 -18.59
N LEU A 308 14.65 -18.34 -19.68
CA LEU A 308 14.22 -18.02 -21.03
C LEU A 308 12.86 -18.69 -21.26
N ARG A 309 11.80 -17.91 -21.38
CA ARG A 309 10.42 -18.40 -21.46
C ARG A 309 9.91 -18.38 -22.90
N LEU A 310 9.18 -19.41 -23.30
CA LEU A 310 8.45 -19.38 -24.57
C LEU A 310 7.25 -18.44 -24.41
N VAL A 311 7.24 -17.34 -25.16
CA VAL A 311 6.11 -16.42 -25.21
C VAL A 311 5.24 -16.82 -26.41
N THR A 312 4.10 -17.46 -26.14
CA THR A 312 3.19 -17.98 -27.18
C THR A 312 2.40 -16.87 -27.87
N GLU A 313 2.34 -15.68 -27.28
CA GLU A 313 1.76 -14.48 -27.89
C GLU A 313 2.87 -13.46 -28.16
N PRO A 314 2.99 -12.90 -29.38
CA PRO A 314 4.04 -11.93 -29.66
C PRO A 314 3.89 -10.72 -28.75
N THR A 315 4.96 -10.35 -28.03
CA THR A 315 5.10 -9.06 -27.36
C THR A 315 4.65 -7.99 -28.35
N PRO A 316 3.64 -7.16 -28.04
CA PRO A 316 3.24 -6.12 -28.96
C PRO A 316 4.40 -5.12 -29.09
N ALA A 317 5.18 -5.24 -30.17
CA ALA A 317 5.87 -4.07 -30.72
C ALA A 317 4.83 -2.96 -30.83
N LEU A 318 5.12 -1.74 -30.32
CA LEU A 318 4.27 -0.55 -30.40
C LEU A 318 3.37 -0.58 -31.66
N LYS A 319 2.10 -1.03 -31.53
CA LYS A 319 1.32 -1.49 -32.69
C LYS A 319 0.66 -0.32 -33.43
N ARG A 320 0.84 -0.24 -34.75
CA ARG A 320 -0.20 0.25 -35.69
C ARG A 320 -1.33 -0.80 -35.74
N PRO A 321 -2.62 -0.44 -35.85
CA PRO A 321 -3.72 -1.33 -35.48
C PRO A 321 -3.99 -2.40 -36.56
N PRO A 322 -4.24 -3.67 -36.18
CA PRO A 322 -4.58 -4.74 -37.13
C PRO A 322 -6.09 -5.02 -37.22
N ARG A 323 -6.49 -5.65 -38.33
CA ARG A 323 -7.82 -6.22 -38.61
C ARG A 323 -8.11 -7.45 -37.73
N ARG A 324 -9.41 -7.66 -37.46
CA ARG A 324 -10.03 -8.71 -36.63
C ARG A 324 -9.81 -10.13 -37.15
N SER A 325 -9.69 -11.09 -36.22
CA SER A 325 -10.00 -12.52 -36.41
C SER A 325 -10.73 -13.12 -35.20
N GLU A 326 -11.37 -14.26 -35.44
CA GLU A 326 -12.48 -14.95 -34.72
C GLU A 326 -12.21 -15.50 -33.30
N PRO A 327 -13.27 -15.88 -32.55
CA PRO A 327 -13.22 -16.18 -31.11
C PRO A 327 -12.77 -17.62 -30.77
N PRO A 328 -12.15 -17.85 -29.59
CA PRO A 328 -11.75 -19.19 -29.14
C PRO A 328 -12.86 -19.95 -28.38
N PRO A 329 -12.75 -21.29 -28.25
CA PRO A 329 -13.75 -22.17 -27.61
C PRO A 329 -13.69 -22.16 -26.06
N PRO A 330 -14.68 -22.76 -25.36
CA PRO A 330 -14.99 -22.42 -23.96
C PRO A 330 -14.06 -23.06 -22.91
N ALA A 331 -14.01 -22.41 -21.75
CA ALA A 331 -13.10 -22.65 -20.64
C ALA A 331 -13.43 -23.87 -19.75
N ALA A 332 -12.39 -24.47 -19.15
CA ALA A 332 -12.47 -25.49 -18.11
C ALA A 332 -12.83 -24.88 -16.72
N PRO A 333 -13.46 -25.66 -15.81
CA PRO A 333 -14.01 -25.13 -14.56
C PRO A 333 -12.94 -24.82 -13.50
N PRO A 334 -13.25 -23.93 -12.54
CA PRO A 334 -12.28 -23.45 -11.55
C PRO A 334 -11.95 -24.50 -10.49
N VAL A 335 -10.67 -24.58 -10.14
CA VAL A 335 -10.14 -25.38 -9.02
C VAL A 335 -10.49 -24.68 -7.70
N GLN A 336 -11.18 -25.40 -6.80
CA GLN A 336 -11.55 -24.92 -5.47
C GLN A 336 -10.33 -24.78 -4.56
N ALA A 337 -10.18 -23.62 -3.91
CA ALA A 337 -9.20 -23.38 -2.87
C ALA A 337 -9.59 -24.07 -1.55
N ALA A 338 -8.60 -24.56 -0.81
CA ALA A 338 -8.79 -25.21 0.48
C ALA A 338 -9.46 -24.27 1.52
N PRO A 339 -10.27 -24.82 2.44
CA PRO A 339 -10.99 -24.02 3.43
C PRO A 339 -10.01 -23.35 4.42
N PRO A 340 -10.29 -22.11 4.83
CA PRO A 340 -9.43 -21.37 5.74
C PRO A 340 -9.44 -22.01 7.14
N PRO A 341 -8.32 -21.92 7.90
CA PRO A 341 -8.26 -22.40 9.28
C PRO A 341 -9.26 -21.68 10.18
N ALA A 342 -9.63 -22.36 11.27
CA ALA A 342 -10.60 -21.89 12.24
C ALA A 342 -10.18 -20.53 12.85
N PRO A 343 -11.13 -19.62 13.09
CA PRO A 343 -10.83 -18.31 13.63
C PRO A 343 -10.21 -18.46 15.03
N VAL A 344 -8.97 -17.97 15.19
CA VAL A 344 -8.38 -17.71 16.50
C VAL A 344 -9.26 -16.67 17.18
N SER A 345 -9.73 -16.94 18.40
CA SER A 345 -10.65 -16.06 19.10
C SER A 345 -10.00 -14.69 19.32
N ALA A 346 -10.38 -13.70 18.50
CA ALA A 346 -10.24 -12.31 18.90
C ALA A 346 -10.97 -12.16 20.24
N ARG A 347 -10.38 -11.47 21.23
CA ARG A 347 -11.12 -11.00 22.41
C ARG A 347 -12.40 -10.35 21.90
N GLY A 348 -13.53 -11.05 22.05
CA GLY A 348 -14.81 -10.58 21.57
C GLY A 348 -15.06 -9.25 22.25
N MET A 349 -15.27 -8.19 21.48
CA MET A 349 -15.74 -6.94 22.05
C MET A 349 -17.07 -7.27 22.72
N VAL A 350 -17.10 -7.25 24.05
CA VAL A 350 -18.33 -7.47 24.81
C VAL A 350 -19.24 -6.31 24.49
N GLN A 351 -20.38 -6.59 23.86
CA GLN A 351 -21.42 -5.58 23.65
C GLN A 351 -21.90 -5.15 25.04
N LEU A 352 -21.50 -3.96 25.45
CA LEU A 352 -21.97 -3.36 26.69
C LEU A 352 -23.37 -2.79 26.44
N ASP A 353 -24.26 -2.99 27.41
CA ASP A 353 -25.54 -2.31 27.42
C ASP A 353 -25.30 -0.82 27.68
N LEU A 354 -25.85 0.03 26.81
CA LEU A 354 -25.77 1.47 26.99
C LEU A 354 -26.59 1.91 28.23
N PHE A 355 -27.59 1.12 28.67
CA PHE A 355 -28.63 1.53 29.62
C PHE A 355 -29.25 0.42 30.53
N GLY A 356 -28.55 -0.62 30.98
CA GLY A 356 -29.16 -1.75 31.74
C GLY A 356 -30.30 -1.41 32.75
N ALA A 357 -31.36 -2.24 32.77
CA ALA A 357 -32.79 -1.89 32.92
C ALA A 357 -33.45 -1.87 34.33
N PRO A 358 -34.63 -1.23 34.52
CA PRO A 358 -35.63 -1.58 35.55
C PRO A 358 -36.77 -2.48 35.00
N PRO A 359 -37.60 -3.11 35.87
CA PRO A 359 -38.16 -4.48 35.77
C PRO A 359 -39.25 -4.69 34.71
N GLU A 360 -39.67 -5.96 34.54
CA GLU A 360 -40.91 -6.34 33.86
C GLU A 360 -42.09 -5.50 34.36
N GLU A 361 -42.78 -4.82 33.44
CA GLU A 361 -44.16 -4.35 33.68
C GLU A 361 -45.03 -4.60 32.44
N SER A 362 -46.00 -5.50 32.67
CA SER A 362 -47.22 -5.92 31.93
C SER A 362 -47.11 -6.63 30.58
#